data_AF-A0A7K5PSP1-F1
#
_entry.id   AF-A0A7K5PSP1-F1
#
_cell.length_a   1.000
_cell.length_b   1.000
_cell.length_c   1.000
_cell.angle_alpha   90.00
_cell.angle_beta   90.00
_cell.angle_gamma   90.00
#
_symmetry.space_group_name_H-M   'P 1'
#
loop_
_entity.id
_entity.type
_entity.pdbx_description
1 polymer ?
#
loop_
_entity_poly.entity_id
_entity_poly.type
_entity_poly.pdbx_seq_one_letter_code
_entity_poly.pdbx_strand_id
1 'polypeptide(L)' 'VEVLQEVLDELGTREPPALEKRLSWVPGVRAVPQCEPREPCAVRRGARIGKLCSCPRGTSCNLFILKCS' A
#
# COMPACT_ATOMS: atom_id res chain seq x y z
N VAL A 1 7.66 26.08 22.16
CA VAL A 1 7.78 24.87 21.30
C VAL A 1 6.48 24.08 21.23
N GLU A 2 5.48 24.48 22.04
CA GLU A 2 4.14 23.87 22.08
C GLU A 2 3.32 24.04 20.80
N VAL A 3 3.47 25.17 20.09
CA VAL A 3 2.69 25.46 18.86
C VAL A 3 2.89 24.38 17.78
N LEU A 4 4.08 23.77 17.73
CA LEU A 4 4.38 22.74 16.75
C LEU A 4 3.75 21.38 17.13
N GLN A 5 3.64 21.09 18.43
CA GLN A 5 3.01 19.86 18.92
C GLN A 5 1.49 19.90 18.74
N GLU A 6 0.86 21.05 18.98
CA GLU A 6 -0.59 21.22 18.81
C GLU A 6 -1.03 21.04 17.35
N VAL A 7 -0.24 21.57 16.40
CA VAL A 7 -0.48 21.38 14.95
C VAL A 7 -0.27 19.91 14.53
N LEU A 8 0.69 19.21 15.14
CA LEU A 8 0.91 17.78 14.88
C LEU A 8 -0.22 16.91 15.42
N ASP A 9 -0.82 17.27 16.55
CA ASP A 9 -1.94 16.55 17.16
C ASP A 9 -3.25 16.78 16.36
N GLU A 10 -3.51 18.01 15.91
CA GLU A 10 -4.61 18.34 14.98
C GLU A 10 -4.49 17.62 13.62
N LEU A 11 -3.27 17.42 13.11
CA LEU A 11 -3.03 16.63 11.89
C LEU A 11 -3.09 15.12 12.13
N GLY A 12 -2.83 14.65 13.36
CA GLY A 12 -2.81 13.23 13.73
C GLY A 12 -4.20 12.61 13.94
N THR A 13 -5.20 13.41 14.35
CA THR A 13 -6.59 12.96 14.55
C THR A 13 -7.37 12.80 13.25
N ARG A 14 -6.89 13.38 12.16
CA ARG A 14 -7.42 13.14 10.80
C ARG A 14 -6.80 11.86 10.31
N GLU A 15 -7.37 10.71 10.71
CA GLU A 15 -6.97 9.38 10.24
C GLU A 15 -6.63 9.49 8.74
N PRO A 16 -5.35 9.34 8.34
CA PRO A 16 -5.00 9.52 6.96
C PRO A 16 -5.76 8.43 6.19
N PRO A 17 -6.68 8.79 5.26
CA PRO A 17 -7.40 7.79 4.48
C PRO A 17 -6.34 6.91 3.89
N ALA A 18 -6.37 5.62 4.27
CA ALA A 18 -5.31 4.63 4.11
C ALA A 18 -4.34 5.05 3.01
N LEU A 19 -3.09 5.40 3.37
CA LEU A 19 -2.00 5.96 2.53
C LEU A 19 -2.05 5.59 1.03
N GLU A 20 -2.47 4.36 0.71
CA GLU A 20 -2.78 3.85 -0.63
C GLU A 20 -3.72 4.76 -1.46
N LYS A 21 -4.73 5.38 -0.84
CA LYS A 21 -5.72 6.27 -1.48
C LYS A 21 -5.19 7.69 -1.72
N ARG A 22 -4.26 8.17 -0.89
CA ARG A 22 -3.60 9.48 -1.11
C ARG A 22 -2.60 9.43 -2.26
N LEU A 23 -1.90 8.31 -2.43
CA LEU A 23 -0.98 8.13 -3.55
C LEU A 23 -1.70 8.16 -4.91
N SER A 24 -2.96 7.73 -4.98
CA SER A 24 -3.80 7.81 -6.19
C SER A 24 -4.05 9.24 -6.69
N TRP A 25 -3.84 10.26 -5.84
CA TRP A 25 -4.06 11.67 -6.17
C TRP A 25 -2.76 12.48 -6.25
N VAL A 26 -1.59 11.87 -6.02
CA VAL A 26 -0.31 12.55 -6.24
C VAL A 26 0.07 12.37 -7.71
N PRO A 27 0.12 13.44 -8.52
CA PRO A 27 0.56 13.35 -9.91
C PRO A 27 1.96 12.72 -9.96
N GLY A 28 2.10 11.59 -10.65
CA GLY A 28 3.36 10.84 -10.76
C GLY A 28 3.47 9.60 -9.86
N VAL A 29 2.52 9.35 -8.94
CA VAL A 29 2.49 8.12 -8.16
C VAL A 29 1.44 7.16 -8.70
N ARG A 30 1.88 6.06 -9.31
CA ARG A 30 0.99 5.00 -9.76
C ARG A 30 0.46 4.27 -8.53
N ALA A 31 -0.79 4.52 -8.17
CA ALA A 31 -1.48 3.71 -7.18
C ALA A 31 -1.43 2.24 -7.61
N VAL A 32 -0.92 1.39 -6.74
CA VAL A 32 -0.92 -0.06 -6.94
C VAL A 32 -2.35 -0.53 -6.64
N PRO A 33 -3.04 -1.20 -7.59
CA PRO A 33 -4.39 -1.68 -7.34
C PRO A 33 -4.39 -2.70 -6.19
N GLN A 34 -5.50 -2.80 -5.46
CA GLN A 34 -5.66 -3.87 -4.48
C GLN A 34 -5.83 -5.20 -5.23
N CYS A 35 -5.31 -6.30 -4.68
CA CYS A 35 -5.46 -7.61 -5.31
C CYS A 35 -6.91 -8.10 -5.22
N GLU A 36 -7.43 -8.65 -6.31
CA GLU A 36 -8.68 -9.41 -6.27
C GLU A 36 -8.46 -10.75 -5.53
N PRO A 37 -9.52 -11.31 -4.93
CA PRO A 37 -9.44 -12.61 -4.28
C PRO A 37 -8.88 -13.67 -5.23
N ARG A 38 -7.83 -14.38 -4.80
CA ARG A 38 -7.17 -15.49 -5.52
C ARG A 38 -6.32 -15.07 -6.73
N GLU A 39 -6.18 -13.79 -7.03
CA GLU A 39 -5.28 -13.27 -8.07
C GLU A 39 -3.81 -13.28 -7.61
N PRO A 40 -2.82 -13.48 -8.51
CA PRO A 40 -1.42 -13.34 -8.14
C PRO A 40 -1.05 -11.91 -7.75
N CYS A 41 -0.41 -11.76 -6.59
CA CYS A 41 0.08 -10.46 -6.10
C CYS A 41 1.44 -10.04 -6.69
N ALA A 42 2.18 -11.00 -7.24
CA ALA A 42 3.45 -10.77 -7.91
C ALA A 42 3.64 -11.74 -9.08
N VAL A 43 4.60 -11.42 -9.95
CA VAL A 43 5.04 -12.30 -11.04
C VAL A 43 6.55 -12.50 -10.96
N ARG A 44 7.00 -13.73 -11.21
CA ARG A 44 8.42 -14.06 -11.29
C ARG A 44 8.86 -14.11 -12.74
N ARG A 45 9.91 -13.37 -13.09
CA ARG A 45 10.59 -13.43 -14.38
C ARG A 45 12.08 -13.67 -14.12
N GLY A 46 12.48 -14.94 -14.18
CA GLY A 46 13.84 -15.37 -13.82
C GLY A 46 14.15 -15.12 -12.34
N ALA A 47 15.24 -14.38 -12.08
CA ALA A 47 15.66 -13.98 -10.73
C ALA A 47 14.90 -12.76 -10.18
N ARG A 48 14.10 -12.07 -11.00
CA ARG A 48 13.38 -10.85 -10.61
C ARG A 48 11.93 -11.16 -10.27
N ILE A 49 11.40 -10.44 -9.28
CA ILE A 49 10.00 -10.51 -8.85
C ILE A 49 9.39 -9.12 -8.97
N GLY A 50 8.28 -9.00 -9.71
CA GLY A 50 7.53 -7.76 -9.87
C GLY A 50 6.18 -7.84 -9.16
N LYS A 51 5.87 -6.83 -8.33
CA LYS A 51 4.56 -6.71 -7.65
C LYS A 51 3.50 -6.20 -8.63
N LEU A 52 2.32 -6.82 -8.62
CA LEU A 52 1.19 -6.46 -9.49
C LEU A 52 0.14 -5.63 -8.74
N CYS A 53 -0.17 -6.04 -7.52
CA CYS A 53 -1.21 -5.45 -6.67
C CYS A 53 -0.80 -5.48 -5.19
N SER A 54 -1.46 -4.68 -4.35
CA SER A 54 -1.29 -4.69 -2.89
C SER A 54 -2.29 -5.67 -2.26
N CYS A 55 -1.79 -6.55 -1.39
CA CYS A 55 -2.65 -7.45 -0.63
C CYS A 55 -3.47 -6.68 0.40
N PRO A 56 -4.72 -7.09 0.68
CA PRO A 56 -5.56 -6.44 1.68
C PRO A 56 -4.95 -6.55 3.08
N ARG A 57 -5.33 -5.62 3.97
CA ARG A 57 -4.85 -5.57 5.36
C ARG A 57 -5.00 -6.94 6.04
N GLY A 58 -3.92 -7.39 6.70
CA GLY A 58 -3.87 -8.69 7.37
C GLY A 58 -3.34 -9.85 6.52
N THR A 59 -3.03 -9.61 5.24
CA THR A 59 -2.37 -10.58 4.36
C THR A 59 -1.12 -9.97 3.72
N SER A 60 -0.17 -10.82 3.35
CA SER A 60 1.08 -10.45 2.70
C SER A 60 1.25 -11.19 1.39
N CYS A 61 2.00 -10.61 0.44
CA CYS A 61 2.28 -11.30 -0.81
C CYS A 61 3.35 -12.38 -0.57
N ASN A 62 2.95 -13.64 -0.58
CA ASN A 62 3.90 -14.75 -0.47
C ASN A 62 4.64 -14.90 -1.81
N LEU A 63 5.95 -14.68 -1.79
CA LEU A 63 6.78 -14.65 -3.00
C LEU A 63 7.07 -16.05 -3.59
N PHE A 64 6.75 -17.13 -2.87
CA PHE A 64 6.87 -18.50 -3.36
C PHE A 64 5.63 -18.93 -4.15
N ILE A 65 4.44 -18.67 -3.61
CA ILE A 65 3.14 -18.98 -4.28
C ILE A 65 2.62 -17.83 -5.14
N LEU A 66 3.24 -16.65 -5.05
CA LEU A 66 2.88 -15.41 -5.74
C LEU A 66 1.45 -14.94 -5.47
N LYS A 67 0.90 -15.26 -4.30
CA LYS A 67 -0.48 -14.94 -3.88
C LYS A 67 -0.51 -14.31 -2.49
N CYS A 68 -1.58 -13.59 -2.19
CA CYS A 68 -1.81 -13.06 -0.86
C CYS A 68 -2.13 -14.18 0.13
N SER A 69 -1.41 -14.22 1.25
CA SER A 69 -1.58 -15.16 2.36
C SER A 69 -1.22 -14.53 3.69
#